data_AF-A0A7V2CK18-F1
#
_entry.id   AF-A0A7V2CK18-F1
#
_cell.length_a   1.000
_cell.length_b   1.000
_cell.length_c   1.000
_cell.angle_alpha   90.00
_cell.angle_beta   90.00
_cell.angle_gamma   90.00
#
_symmetry.space_group_name_H-M   'P 1'
#
loop_
_entity.id
_entity.type
_entity.pdbx_description
1 polymer ?
#
loop_
_entity_poly.entity_id
_entity_poly.type
_entity_poly.pdbx_seq_one_letter_code
_entity_poly.pdbx_strand_id
1 'polypeptide(L)'
;MRVAFALVEVKMGAFSQQRRSKMVNKRARLGMIFVFPFLFAGCREVAQPKPPATTQQAPPPPSPVRPPASPPSVPGEPYHVHVRASPTVQPRSEWLWIERLAPGAEVATAEGRWIEPNIIEISTRGAAVIGFDLRRLPVRSGRSLVLRLDRQGIELSASLGPVVRFESGRAGVWSRIRQ
;
A
#
# COMPACT_ATOMS: atom_id res chain seq x y z
N MET A 1 -25.27 49.85 2.22
CA MET A 1 -25.20 48.46 2.72
C MET A 1 -23.99 48.34 3.64
N ARG A 2 -24.20 48.18 4.95
CA ARG A 2 -23.11 48.03 5.94
C ARG A 2 -22.97 46.55 6.25
N VAL A 3 -21.84 45.95 5.86
CA VAL A 3 -21.51 44.56 6.20
C VAL A 3 -20.73 44.58 7.50
N ALA A 4 -21.34 44.07 8.57
CA ALA A 4 -20.70 43.90 9.87
C ALA A 4 -19.78 42.67 9.82
N PHE A 5 -18.49 42.87 10.08
CA PHE A 5 -17.53 41.77 10.29
C PHE A 5 -17.61 41.34 11.76
N ALA A 6 -18.07 40.12 12.01
CA ALA A 6 -17.99 39.49 13.32
C ALA A 6 -16.54 39.05 13.58
N LEU A 7 -15.92 39.65 14.60
CA LEU A 7 -14.62 39.29 15.13
C LEU A 7 -14.78 37.98 15.92
N VAL A 8 -14.23 36.87 15.44
CA VAL A 8 -14.20 35.60 16.18
C VAL A 8 -12.92 35.55 17.00
N GLU A 9 -13.06 35.82 18.30
CA GLU A 9 -11.99 35.73 19.28
C GLU A 9 -11.75 34.25 19.64
N VAL A 10 -10.72 33.63 19.05
CA VAL A 10 -10.31 32.26 19.40
C VAL A 10 -9.43 32.31 20.63
N LYS A 11 -10.04 32.06 21.80
CA LYS A 11 -9.37 31.96 23.09
C LYS A 11 -8.55 30.67 23.15
N MET A 12 -7.22 30.76 22.94
CA MET A 12 -6.29 29.66 23.19
C MET A 12 -6.27 29.33 24.68
N GLY A 13 -6.97 28.26 25.06
CA GLY A 13 -6.92 27.68 26.40
C GLY A 13 -5.59 26.97 26.63
N ALA A 14 -4.95 27.34 27.74
CA ALA A 14 -3.58 27.04 28.09
C ALA A 14 -3.25 25.54 28.21
N PHE A 15 -2.06 25.24 27.69
CA PHE A 15 -1.28 24.03 27.88
C PHE A 15 -0.95 23.85 29.37
N SER A 16 -1.56 22.88 30.05
CA SER A 16 -1.12 22.45 31.38
C SER A 16 -0.32 21.16 31.27
N GLN A 17 0.98 21.27 31.52
CA GLN A 17 1.84 20.15 31.85
C GLN A 17 1.30 19.45 33.10
N GLN A 18 1.08 18.14 33.01
CA GLN A 18 1.10 17.31 34.21
C GLN A 18 2.13 16.19 34.06
N ARG A 19 3.34 16.50 34.53
CA ARG A 19 4.35 15.52 34.93
C ARG A 19 3.84 14.74 36.15
N ARG A 20 3.70 13.42 36.03
CA ARG A 20 3.94 12.44 37.11
C ARG A 20 4.51 11.21 36.42
N SER A 21 5.83 11.04 36.33
CA SER A 21 6.72 10.56 37.38
C SER A 21 6.20 9.30 38.08
N LYS A 22 6.92 8.21 37.81
CA LYS A 22 7.08 6.96 38.59
C LYS A 22 5.87 6.02 38.68
N MET A 23 5.98 4.87 38.03
CA MET A 23 6.01 3.60 38.77
C MET A 23 6.76 2.52 37.98
N VAL A 24 7.92 2.17 38.53
CA VAL A 24 8.61 0.91 38.30
C VAL A 24 7.64 -0.21 38.64
N ASN A 25 7.38 -1.12 37.70
CA ASN A 25 6.80 -2.42 38.04
C ASN A 25 7.72 -3.51 37.47
N LYS A 26 8.76 -3.82 38.26
CA LYS A 26 9.44 -5.12 38.20
C LYS A 26 8.41 -6.18 38.61
N ARG A 27 7.86 -6.92 37.64
CA ARG A 27 7.33 -8.26 37.91
C ARG A 27 8.13 -9.26 37.10
N ALA A 28 9.04 -9.90 37.82
CA ALA A 28 9.63 -11.16 37.46
C ALA A 28 8.53 -12.22 37.26
N ARG A 29 8.57 -12.90 36.12
CA ARG A 29 8.08 -14.26 35.87
C ARG A 29 9.19 -14.87 35.01
N LEU A 30 10.12 -15.68 35.51
CA LEU A 30 10.02 -16.99 36.17
C LEU A 30 9.08 -17.95 35.43
N GLY A 31 9.69 -18.99 34.84
CA GLY A 31 9.05 -20.11 34.14
C GLY A 31 8.70 -19.76 32.70
N MET A 32 9.06 -20.52 31.66
CA MET A 32 9.22 -21.97 31.61
C MET A 32 9.92 -22.26 30.28
N ILE A 33 11.11 -22.88 30.36
CA ILE A 33 11.82 -23.40 29.20
C ILE A 33 11.05 -24.65 28.75
N PHE A 34 10.32 -24.58 27.65
CA PHE A 34 9.86 -25.76 26.94
C PHE A 34 10.89 -26.11 25.87
N VAL A 35 11.78 -27.04 26.23
CA VAL A 35 12.55 -27.82 25.27
C VAL A 35 11.57 -28.77 24.60
N PHE A 36 11.25 -28.54 23.33
CA PHE A 36 10.55 -29.54 22.50
C PHE A 36 11.59 -30.24 21.62
N PRO A 37 11.93 -31.51 21.89
CA PRO A 37 12.60 -32.35 20.93
C PRO A 37 11.53 -32.96 20.01
N PHE A 38 11.39 -32.46 18.79
CA PHE A 38 10.72 -33.22 17.73
C PHE A 38 11.78 -33.81 16.80
N LEU A 39 12.25 -34.99 17.20
CA LEU A 39 12.74 -36.04 16.33
C LEU A 39 11.55 -36.60 15.54
N PHE A 40 11.59 -36.57 14.20
CA PHE A 40 11.00 -37.55 13.26
C PHE A 40 11.52 -37.13 11.88
N ALA A 41 12.57 -37.73 11.28
CA ALA A 41 12.69 -39.10 10.81
C ALA A 41 11.46 -39.55 10.01
N GLY A 42 11.56 -39.58 8.68
CA GLY A 42 10.49 -40.06 7.82
C GLY A 42 10.71 -39.85 6.33
N CYS A 43 11.72 -40.51 5.76
CA CYS A 43 11.78 -40.78 4.32
C CYS A 43 10.54 -41.58 3.90
N ARG A 44 9.84 -41.14 2.84
CA ARG A 44 9.15 -42.07 1.94
C ARG A 44 8.96 -41.42 0.57
N GLU A 45 9.97 -41.59 -0.28
CA GLU A 45 9.84 -41.40 -1.71
C GLU A 45 9.10 -42.61 -2.28
N VAL A 46 7.82 -42.41 -2.62
CA VAL A 46 7.02 -43.42 -3.30
C VAL A 46 7.14 -43.15 -4.79
N ALA A 47 7.92 -44.00 -5.46
CA ALA A 47 7.95 -44.08 -6.91
C ALA A 47 6.55 -44.38 -7.45
N GLN A 48 6.01 -43.45 -8.24
CA GLN A 48 4.71 -43.61 -8.88
C GLN A 48 4.88 -44.35 -10.22
N PRO A 49 4.10 -45.41 -10.49
CA PRO A 49 4.20 -46.17 -11.73
C PRO A 49 3.75 -45.35 -12.95
N LYS A 50 4.60 -45.37 -13.98
CA LYS A 50 4.39 -44.76 -15.30
C LYS A 50 3.19 -45.43 -16.02
N PRO A 51 2.13 -44.69 -16.40
CA PRO A 51 1.05 -45.24 -17.19
C PRO A 51 1.48 -45.55 -18.64
N PRO A 52 0.84 -46.54 -19.30
CA PRO A 52 1.16 -46.99 -20.65
C PRO A 52 0.83 -45.94 -21.71
N ALA A 53 1.57 -46.05 -22.82
CA ALA A 53 1.55 -45.15 -23.97
C ALA A 53 0.15 -44.96 -24.56
N THR A 54 -0.33 -43.72 -24.52
CA THR A 54 -1.49 -43.26 -25.28
C THR A 54 -1.17 -43.26 -26.76
N THR A 55 -2.03 -43.92 -27.54
CA THR A 55 -2.04 -43.97 -29.00
C THR A 55 -2.03 -42.54 -29.57
N GLN A 56 -0.96 -42.20 -30.29
CA GLN A 56 -0.78 -40.90 -30.91
C GLN A 56 -1.73 -40.79 -32.11
N GLN A 57 -2.83 -40.07 -31.91
CA GLN A 57 -3.78 -39.71 -32.96
C GLN A 57 -3.10 -38.76 -33.96
N ALA A 58 -3.29 -39.02 -35.26
CA ALA A 58 -2.69 -38.25 -36.34
C ALA A 58 -3.00 -36.74 -36.20
N PRO A 59 -2.00 -35.86 -36.36
CA PRO A 59 -2.20 -34.43 -36.21
C PRO A 59 -3.17 -33.90 -37.29
N PRO A 60 -4.16 -33.07 -36.91
CA PRO A 60 -5.00 -32.38 -37.87
C PRO A 60 -4.16 -31.42 -38.73
N PRO A 61 -4.61 -31.09 -39.95
CA PRO A 61 -3.90 -30.18 -40.85
C PRO A 61 -3.65 -28.83 -40.17
N PRO A 62 -2.48 -28.20 -40.40
CA PRO A 62 -2.13 -26.93 -39.77
C PRO A 62 -3.12 -25.85 -40.19
N SER A 63 -3.89 -25.35 -39.23
CA SER A 63 -4.70 -24.16 -39.41
C SER A 63 -3.83 -22.98 -39.86
N PRO A 64 -4.31 -22.12 -40.77
CA PRO A 64 -3.56 -20.95 -41.24
C PRO A 64 -3.09 -20.12 -40.03
N VAL A 65 -1.77 -19.93 -39.94
CA VAL A 65 -1.12 -19.15 -38.89
C VAL A 65 -1.63 -17.72 -39.01
N ARG A 66 -2.59 -17.36 -38.16
CA ARG A 66 -3.04 -15.97 -38.02
C ARG A 66 -1.81 -15.17 -37.57
N PRO A 67 -1.43 -14.08 -38.25
CA PRO A 67 -0.36 -13.22 -37.80
C PRO A 67 -0.59 -12.86 -36.34
N PRO A 68 0.43 -12.97 -35.47
CA PRO A 68 0.28 -12.58 -34.08
C PRO A 68 -0.23 -11.15 -34.04
N ALA A 69 -1.37 -10.95 -33.38
CA ALA A 69 -1.92 -9.63 -33.16
C ALA A 69 -0.80 -8.76 -32.57
N SER A 70 -0.53 -7.62 -33.19
CA SER A 70 0.48 -6.68 -32.73
C SER A 70 0.33 -6.51 -31.22
N PRO A 71 1.41 -6.69 -30.43
CA PRO A 71 1.33 -6.53 -28.99
C PRO A 71 0.76 -5.13 -28.70
N PRO A 72 -0.16 -4.99 -27.72
CA PRO A 72 -0.71 -3.70 -27.38
C PRO A 72 0.44 -2.74 -27.04
N SER A 73 0.52 -1.62 -27.75
CA SER A 73 1.50 -0.57 -27.51
C SER A 73 1.55 -0.27 -26.02
N VAL A 74 2.69 -0.57 -25.40
CA VAL A 74 2.96 -0.16 -24.02
C VAL A 74 2.96 1.37 -24.02
N PRO A 75 2.22 2.05 -23.14
CA PRO A 75 2.22 3.51 -23.08
C PRO A 75 3.66 3.98 -22.86
N GLY A 76 4.18 4.74 -23.82
CA GLY A 76 5.59 5.11 -23.90
C GLY A 76 6.06 6.20 -22.94
N GLU A 77 5.18 6.69 -22.05
CA GLU A 77 5.53 7.73 -21.07
C GLU A 77 5.23 7.25 -19.64
N PRO A 78 6.14 7.52 -18.68
CA PRO A 78 5.89 7.24 -17.28
C PRO A 78 4.62 7.97 -16.83
N TYR A 79 3.68 7.24 -16.25
CA TYR A 79 2.44 7.83 -15.79
C TYR A 79 2.70 8.63 -14.50
N HIS A 80 2.41 9.93 -14.52
CA HIS A 80 2.61 10.85 -13.40
C HIS A 80 1.27 11.37 -12.88
N VAL A 81 1.13 11.42 -11.55
CA VAL A 81 -0.06 11.98 -10.88
C VAL A 81 0.38 12.98 -9.84
N HIS A 82 -0.28 14.13 -9.81
CA HIS A 82 -0.09 15.14 -8.77
C HIS A 82 -1.45 15.49 -8.13
N VAL A 83 -1.50 15.43 -6.81
CA VAL A 83 -2.70 15.71 -6.00
C VAL A 83 -2.33 16.78 -4.97
N ARG A 84 -3.14 17.85 -4.88
CA ARG A 84 -2.90 18.98 -3.95
C ARG A 84 -4.13 19.34 -3.11
N ALA A 85 -4.17 18.91 -1.86
CA ALA A 85 -5.29 19.10 -0.96
C ALA A 85 -5.14 20.33 -0.04
N SER A 86 -6.29 20.91 0.32
CA SER A 86 -6.43 21.94 1.34
C SER A 86 -7.64 21.63 2.24
N PRO A 87 -7.81 22.30 3.39
CA PRO A 87 -8.95 22.08 4.29
C PRO A 87 -10.32 22.21 3.61
N THR A 88 -10.43 23.06 2.58
CA THR A 88 -11.68 23.35 1.87
C THR A 88 -11.84 22.52 0.59
N VAL A 89 -10.74 21.98 0.05
CA VAL A 89 -10.73 21.26 -1.23
C VAL A 89 -9.97 19.95 -1.08
N GLN A 90 -10.69 18.83 -1.19
CA GLN A 90 -10.10 17.51 -1.29
C GLN A 90 -10.03 17.08 -2.76
N PRO A 91 -8.90 17.31 -3.45
CA PRO A 91 -8.70 16.72 -4.76
C PRO A 91 -8.58 15.20 -4.65
N ARG A 92 -9.00 14.55 -5.73
CA ARG A 92 -8.89 13.12 -5.90
C ARG A 92 -8.38 12.87 -7.32
N SER A 93 -7.28 12.15 -7.44
CA SER A 93 -6.93 11.54 -8.73
C SER A 93 -7.70 10.23 -8.90
N GLU A 94 -7.57 9.61 -10.06
CA GLU A 94 -8.14 8.29 -10.35
C GLU A 94 -7.81 7.26 -9.26
N TRP A 95 -6.54 7.14 -8.84
CA TRP A 95 -6.10 6.06 -7.95
C TRP A 95 -5.43 6.51 -6.65
N LEU A 96 -5.11 7.79 -6.47
CA LEU A 96 -4.47 8.37 -5.28
C LEU A 96 -5.26 9.58 -4.77
N TRP A 97 -5.47 9.67 -3.46
CA TRP A 97 -6.04 10.85 -2.82
C TRP A 97 -5.45 11.09 -1.44
N ILE A 98 -5.61 12.34 -0.97
CA ILE A 98 -5.27 12.75 0.39
C ILE A 98 -6.56 12.80 1.18
N GLU A 99 -6.66 11.97 2.22
CA GLU A 99 -7.85 11.87 3.07
C GLU A 99 -7.76 12.83 4.26
N ARG A 100 -6.56 13.03 4.81
CA ARG A 100 -6.34 13.90 5.96
C ARG A 100 -5.00 14.63 5.90
N LEU A 101 -4.99 15.90 6.27
CA LEU A 101 -3.80 16.72 6.41
C LEU A 101 -3.08 16.43 7.75
N ALA A 102 -1.77 16.64 7.78
CA ALA A 102 -0.96 16.58 8.99
C ALA A 102 -1.35 17.69 9.98
N PRO A 103 -1.21 17.47 11.30
CA PRO A 103 -1.47 18.53 12.29
C PRO A 103 -0.63 19.78 11.99
N GLY A 104 -1.30 20.92 11.83
CA GLY A 104 -0.65 22.21 11.51
C GLY A 104 -0.31 22.41 10.02
N ALA A 105 -0.63 21.46 9.13
CA ALA A 105 -0.47 21.66 7.70
C ALA A 105 -1.70 22.38 7.12
N GLU A 106 -1.46 23.47 6.36
CA GLU A 106 -2.51 24.19 5.63
C GLU A 106 -2.75 23.63 4.22
N VAL A 107 -1.74 22.96 3.67
CA VAL A 107 -1.77 22.36 2.34
C VAL A 107 -1.05 21.01 2.42
N ALA A 108 -1.57 20.03 1.68
CA ALA A 108 -0.91 18.76 1.47
C ALA A 108 -0.74 18.47 -0.02
N THR A 109 0.36 17.83 -0.39
CA THR A 109 0.60 17.35 -1.76
C THR A 109 0.99 15.89 -1.73
N ALA A 110 0.56 15.14 -2.75
CA ALA A 110 1.00 13.79 -3.01
C ALA A 110 1.29 13.66 -4.51
N GLU A 111 2.49 13.22 -4.84
CA GLU A 111 2.92 12.97 -6.21
C GLU A 111 3.24 11.49 -6.36
N GLY A 112 2.62 10.85 -7.34
CA GLY A 112 2.84 9.45 -7.66
C GLY A 112 3.49 9.32 -9.04
N ARG A 113 4.58 8.54 -9.13
CA ARG A 113 5.28 8.24 -10.38
C ARG A 113 5.58 6.75 -10.51
N TRP A 114 5.43 6.22 -11.71
CA TRP A 114 5.87 4.87 -12.03
C TRP A 114 7.38 4.88 -12.30
N ILE A 115 8.15 4.10 -11.53
CA ILE A 115 9.59 3.93 -11.76
C ILE A 115 9.86 2.63 -12.51
N GLU A 116 9.11 1.58 -12.19
CA GLU A 116 9.15 0.27 -12.83
C GLU A 116 7.72 -0.26 -12.98
N PRO A 117 7.44 -1.26 -13.83
CA PRO A 117 6.08 -1.75 -14.08
C PRO A 117 5.29 -2.23 -12.87
N ASN A 118 5.96 -2.49 -11.74
CA ASN A 118 5.37 -2.90 -10.46
C ASN A 118 5.89 -2.08 -9.28
N ILE A 119 6.54 -0.92 -9.53
CA ILE A 119 7.03 -0.03 -8.47
C ILE A 119 6.51 1.39 -8.73
N ILE A 120 5.70 1.87 -7.79
CA ILE A 120 5.21 3.24 -7.75
C ILE A 120 5.96 3.96 -6.64
N GLU A 121 6.62 5.07 -6.96
CA GLU A 121 7.15 5.97 -5.94
C GLU A 121 6.18 7.11 -5.70
N ILE A 122 6.00 7.42 -4.42
CA ILE A 122 5.05 8.39 -3.94
C ILE A 122 5.77 9.32 -2.99
N SER A 123 5.79 10.60 -3.34
CA SER A 123 6.32 11.66 -2.48
C SER A 123 5.16 12.45 -1.92
N THR A 124 5.13 12.62 -0.61
CA THR A 124 4.08 13.36 0.09
C THR A 124 4.66 14.53 0.87
N ARG A 125 3.84 15.56 1.08
CA ARG A 125 4.16 16.68 1.96
C ARG A 125 2.88 17.12 2.66
N GLY A 126 2.90 17.20 3.99
CA GLY A 126 1.78 17.70 4.78
C GLY A 126 0.56 16.77 4.84
N ALA A 127 0.65 15.53 4.35
CA ALA A 127 -0.43 14.53 4.43
C ALA A 127 -0.29 13.67 5.70
N ALA A 128 -1.37 13.48 6.44
CA ALA A 128 -1.44 12.50 7.54
C ALA A 128 -2.02 11.16 7.08
N VAL A 129 -3.04 11.19 6.23
CA VAL A 129 -3.67 9.98 5.71
C VAL A 129 -3.84 10.12 4.21
N ILE A 130 -3.44 9.08 3.50
CA ILE A 130 -3.61 8.94 2.05
C ILE A 130 -4.33 7.63 1.76
N GLY A 131 -5.03 7.59 0.64
CA GLY A 131 -5.71 6.39 0.17
C GLY A 131 -5.40 6.09 -1.29
N PHE A 132 -5.53 4.80 -1.61
CA PHE A 132 -5.29 4.25 -2.93
C PHE A 132 -6.45 3.38 -3.38
N ASP A 133 -6.85 3.48 -4.65
CA ASP A 133 -7.77 2.54 -5.29
C ASP A 133 -6.95 1.67 -6.25
N LEU A 134 -6.64 0.45 -5.80
CA LEU A 134 -5.80 -0.48 -6.54
C LEU A 134 -6.46 -0.95 -7.84
N ARG A 135 -7.79 -0.84 -7.96
CA ARG A 135 -8.52 -1.22 -9.19
C ARG A 135 -8.32 -0.23 -10.33
N ARG A 136 -7.95 1.01 -10.00
CA ARG A 136 -7.73 2.10 -10.96
C ARG A 136 -6.26 2.27 -11.30
N LEU A 137 -5.39 1.47 -10.71
CA LEU A 137 -3.99 1.45 -11.10
C LEU A 137 -3.84 0.78 -12.47
N PRO A 138 -2.96 1.29 -13.34
CA PRO A 138 -2.68 0.69 -14.65
C PRO A 138 -1.82 -0.58 -14.54
N VAL A 139 -1.96 -1.38 -13.48
CA VAL A 139 -1.23 -2.64 -13.28
C VAL A 139 -2.08 -3.79 -13.76
N ARG A 140 -1.45 -4.76 -14.43
CA ARG A 140 -2.12 -6.04 -14.72
C ARG A 140 -2.38 -6.78 -13.41
N SER A 141 -3.62 -7.21 -13.22
CA SER A 141 -4.05 -8.01 -12.07
C SER A 141 -3.14 -9.23 -11.88
N GLY A 142 -2.76 -9.51 -10.62
CA GLY A 142 -2.04 -10.73 -10.23
C GLY A 142 -0.53 -10.59 -9.96
N ARG A 143 0.06 -9.39 -10.06
CA ARG A 143 1.47 -9.16 -9.68
C ARG A 143 1.56 -8.44 -8.33
N SER A 144 2.60 -8.76 -7.55
CA SER A 144 2.96 -7.98 -6.35
C SER A 144 3.35 -6.56 -6.79
N LEU A 145 2.78 -5.55 -6.11
CA LEU A 145 3.02 -4.14 -6.37
C LEU A 145 3.79 -3.56 -5.18
N VAL A 146 4.89 -2.87 -5.44
CA VAL A 146 5.66 -2.19 -4.40
C VAL A 146 5.33 -0.70 -4.44
N LEU A 147 4.84 -0.16 -3.32
CA LEU A 147 4.72 1.28 -3.11
C LEU A 147 5.96 1.78 -2.37
N ARG A 148 6.65 2.78 -2.93
CA ARG A 148 7.74 3.50 -2.26
C ARG A 148 7.21 4.83 -1.75
N LEU A 149 6.66 4.85 -0.54
CA LEU A 149 6.07 6.01 0.12
C LEU A 149 7.14 6.79 0.89
N ASP A 150 7.47 8.01 0.45
CA ASP A 150 8.52 8.84 1.06
C ASP A 150 9.84 8.07 1.28
N ARG A 151 10.23 7.30 0.26
CA ARG A 151 11.39 6.38 0.23
C ARG A 151 11.25 5.12 1.07
N GLN A 152 10.13 4.92 1.77
CA GLN A 152 9.81 3.68 2.47
C GLN A 152 9.17 2.67 1.50
N GLY A 153 9.79 1.50 1.32
CA GLY A 153 9.22 0.40 0.54
C GLY A 153 8.13 -0.34 1.32
N ILE A 154 6.95 -0.42 0.73
CA ILE A 154 5.79 -1.16 1.25
C ILE A 154 5.29 -2.09 0.16
N GLU A 155 5.35 -3.38 0.42
CA GLU A 155 4.83 -4.38 -0.50
C GLU A 155 3.30 -4.52 -0.35
N LEU A 156 2.60 -4.39 -1.46
CA LEU A 156 1.17 -4.63 -1.56
C LEU A 156 0.90 -6.02 -2.11
N SER A 157 0.33 -6.87 -1.26
CA SER A 157 -0.26 -8.14 -1.67
C SER A 157 -1.59 -7.92 -2.40
N ALA A 158 -1.91 -8.80 -3.36
CA ALA A 158 -3.22 -8.86 -4.00
C ALA A 158 -4.39 -9.09 -3.02
N SER A 159 -4.11 -9.56 -1.81
CA SER A 159 -5.11 -9.81 -0.76
C SER A 159 -5.55 -8.56 0.01
N LEU A 160 -4.98 -7.38 -0.27
CA LEU A 160 -5.21 -6.16 0.53
C LEU A 160 -6.54 -5.44 0.25
N GLY A 161 -7.40 -6.05 -0.56
CA GLY A 161 -8.66 -5.45 -0.98
C GLY A 161 -8.47 -4.39 -2.05
N PRO A 162 -9.56 -3.82 -2.58
CA PRO A 162 -9.51 -2.86 -3.69
C PRO A 162 -8.99 -1.48 -3.25
N VAL A 163 -9.12 -1.15 -1.98
CA VAL A 163 -8.76 0.16 -1.42
C VAL A 163 -7.84 -0.05 -0.24
N VAL A 164 -6.70 0.64 -0.26
CA VAL A 164 -5.74 0.63 0.84
C VAL A 164 -5.49 2.04 1.35
N ARG A 165 -5.33 2.19 2.66
CA ARG A 165 -5.07 3.47 3.32
C ARG A 165 -3.80 3.41 4.14
N PHE A 166 -3.08 4.52 4.15
CA PHE A 166 -1.85 4.67 4.92
C PHE A 166 -1.94 5.91 5.79
N GLU A 167 -1.41 5.78 7.01
CA GLU A 167 -1.27 6.86 7.97
C GLU A 167 0.21 7.13 8.25
N SER A 168 0.57 8.42 8.27
CA SER A 168 1.90 8.88 8.64
C SER A 168 2.02 8.96 10.15
N GLY A 169 3.00 8.25 10.71
CA GLY A 169 3.35 8.31 12.12
C GLY A 169 4.21 9.53 12.47
N ARG A 170 4.50 9.71 13.78
CA ARG A 170 5.28 10.86 14.28
C ARG A 170 6.69 10.99 13.72
N ALA A 171 7.28 9.89 13.25
CA ALA A 171 8.61 9.86 12.67
C ALA A 171 8.60 9.94 11.12
N GLY A 172 7.45 10.25 10.51
CA GLY A 172 7.27 10.19 9.06
C GLY A 172 7.22 8.75 8.49
N VAL A 173 7.12 7.75 9.37
CA VAL A 173 6.96 6.34 8.98
C VAL A 173 5.50 6.09 8.61
N TRP A 174 5.28 5.58 7.40
CA TRP A 174 3.95 5.23 6.92
C TRP A 174 3.57 3.82 7.39
N SER A 175 2.33 3.69 7.84
CA SER A 175 1.75 2.43 8.28
C SER A 175 0.37 2.22 7.67
N ARG A 176 0.03 0.97 7.35
CA ARG A 176 -1.27 0.63 6.76
C ARG A 176 -2.36 0.69 7.83
N ILE A 177 -3.46 1.38 7.53
CA ILE A 177 -4.67 1.35 8.36
C ILE A 177 -5.42 0.04 8.05
N ARG A 178 -5.71 -0.76 9.09
CA ARG A 178 -6.57 -1.94 8.93
C ARG A 178 -8.03 -1.45 8.91
N GLN A 179 -8.75 -1.82 7.86
CA GLN A 179 -10.19 -1.62 7.76
C GLN A 179 -10.93 -2.86 8.25
#